data_AF-A0AAN7MY61-F1
#
_entry.id   AF-A0AAN7MY61-F1
#
_cell.length_a   1.000
_cell.length_b   1.000
_cell.length_c   1.000
_cell.angle_alpha   90.00
_cell.angle_beta   90.00
_cell.angle_gamma   90.00
#
_symmetry.space_group_name_H-M   'P 1'
#
loop_
_entity.id
_entity.type
_entity.pdbx_description
1 polymer ?
#
loop_
_entity_poly.entity_id
_entity_poly.type
_entity_poly.pdbx_seq_one_letter_code
_entity_poly.pdbx_strand_id
1 'polypeptide(L)'
;MHAATASKTMASGAGSNSRRLRAFKRWMKWQSVEYSDALELTDSLDDGVTVRAVRDLKEGDVVATIPKSACLTVRTSGASEMIEAAGLDGCLGLSVALMFERSLGGESPWAGYLQLLPPQEPLPLTWTLSDVDLLLRGTELHRTVKEDRALIYEDWKECILPLLDSSLPGSSELNPDFFGVDQYLSARSLIASRSFAIDEYHGSGMVPLADLFNHKTGAEDVHFTNVSSYSESDDSDVDDNQSTDSLGEEDSTNSPTQNIAENMFNGHSEDGIPASEVDPTVLQMIMVKNVKAGIEVFNTYGSVGNAALLHRYGFTEENNPYDIVNIDLELVLQWSSSSFSSRHTRARIALWRRLGYSACESQGTEYYEISFGGEPQLELLILLYIILMPEDEYHPLDLAVSKGNGSISKVNHQNSTCIEQMARAMSEDLVLTEGVSNALLTLADMRESLYGNAIQDDMEALSRCCHIQDRKMYHSLMLRISERRILGKLRCYASARVASLKTTKAPQRKRLKRK
;
A
#
# COMPACT_ATOMS: atom_id res chain seq x y z
N MET A 1 -49.37 -1.05 -42.54
CA MET A 1 -49.32 -2.47 -42.16
C MET A 1 -48.29 -2.62 -41.06
N HIS A 2 -48.78 -2.70 -39.83
CA HIS A 2 -47.99 -2.95 -38.63
C HIS A 2 -47.50 -4.41 -38.63
N ALA A 3 -46.21 -4.63 -38.41
CA ALA A 3 -45.69 -5.89 -37.91
C ALA A 3 -45.01 -5.58 -36.57
N ALA A 4 -45.67 -6.03 -35.50
CA ALA A 4 -45.21 -5.93 -34.13
C ALA A 4 -44.15 -7.02 -33.88
N THR A 5 -43.02 -6.63 -33.30
CA THR A 5 -42.06 -7.57 -32.71
C THR A 5 -42.01 -7.28 -31.22
N ALA A 6 -42.55 -8.21 -30.44
CA ALA A 6 -42.72 -8.10 -29.01
C ALA A 6 -41.35 -7.99 -28.31
N SER A 7 -41.18 -6.90 -27.55
CA SER A 7 -40.10 -6.75 -26.58
C SER A 7 -40.32 -7.75 -25.45
N LYS A 8 -39.43 -8.75 -25.34
CA LYS A 8 -39.44 -9.72 -24.26
C LYS A 8 -38.55 -9.17 -23.15
N THR A 9 -39.17 -8.37 -22.28
CA THR A 9 -38.61 -7.97 -20.99
C THR A 9 -38.28 -9.25 -20.21
N MET A 10 -37.01 -9.62 -20.14
CA MET A 10 -36.55 -10.64 -19.19
C MET A 10 -36.58 -10.01 -17.81
N ALA A 11 -37.57 -10.42 -17.03
CA ALA A 11 -37.63 -10.15 -15.60
C ALA A 11 -36.33 -10.63 -14.93
N SER A 12 -35.68 -9.72 -14.21
CA SER A 12 -34.61 -9.99 -13.27
C SER A 12 -35.11 -10.97 -12.20
N GLY A 13 -34.78 -12.25 -12.37
CA GLY A 13 -35.12 -13.31 -11.43
C GLY A 13 -34.19 -13.30 -10.22
N ALA A 14 -34.81 -13.26 -9.03
CA ALA A 14 -34.39 -13.77 -7.73
C ALA A 14 -32.91 -14.18 -7.53
N GLY A 15 -32.27 -13.59 -6.51
CA GLY A 15 -30.90 -13.87 -6.06
C GLY A 15 -30.53 -15.35 -6.06
N SER A 16 -29.62 -15.72 -6.95
CA SER A 16 -29.02 -17.05 -6.99
C SER A 16 -28.02 -17.18 -5.85
N ASN A 17 -28.49 -17.55 -4.65
CA ASN A 17 -27.59 -18.07 -3.61
C ASN A 17 -26.83 -19.27 -4.19
N SER A 18 -25.53 -19.14 -4.47
CA SER A 18 -24.75 -20.23 -5.04
C SER A 18 -24.63 -21.42 -4.06
N ARG A 19 -24.26 -22.60 -4.57
CA ARG A 19 -24.06 -23.79 -3.71
C ARG A 19 -22.97 -23.55 -2.67
N ARG A 20 -21.87 -22.89 -3.06
CA ARG A 20 -20.75 -22.54 -2.18
C ARG A 20 -21.17 -21.52 -1.12
N LEU A 21 -21.93 -20.48 -1.47
CA LEU A 21 -22.38 -19.48 -0.51
C LEU A 21 -23.34 -20.07 0.54
N ARG A 22 -24.23 -20.99 0.15
CA ARG A 22 -25.07 -21.72 1.13
C ARG A 22 -24.26 -22.57 2.09
N ALA A 23 -23.18 -23.17 1.61
CA ALA A 23 -22.29 -23.98 2.44
C ALA A 23 -21.46 -23.09 3.37
N PHE A 24 -20.98 -21.93 2.90
CA PHE A 24 -20.33 -20.91 3.73
C PHE A 24 -21.26 -20.40 4.85
N LYS A 25 -22.52 -20.07 4.54
CA LYS A 25 -23.50 -19.65 5.57
C LYS A 25 -23.75 -20.72 6.64
N ARG A 26 -23.77 -22.01 6.28
CA ARG A 26 -23.87 -23.11 7.27
C ARG A 26 -22.60 -23.24 8.10
N TRP A 27 -21.45 -23.07 7.46
CA TRP A 27 -20.15 -23.10 8.12
C TRP A 27 -19.99 -21.96 9.13
N MET A 28 -20.35 -20.72 8.77
CA MET A 28 -20.36 -19.57 9.69
C MET A 28 -21.19 -19.86 10.94
N LYS A 29 -22.40 -20.41 10.77
CA LYS A 29 -23.26 -20.80 11.89
C LYS A 29 -22.62 -21.87 12.79
N TRP A 30 -21.87 -22.82 12.22
CA TRP A 30 -21.17 -23.84 12.98
C TRP A 30 -19.98 -23.26 13.76
N GLN A 31 -19.30 -22.27 13.19
CA GLN A 31 -18.16 -21.55 13.78
C GLN A 31 -18.56 -20.39 14.70
N SER A 32 -19.85 -20.20 14.96
CA SER A 32 -20.37 -19.08 15.76
C SER A 32 -20.00 -17.69 15.20
N VAL A 33 -19.82 -17.59 13.88
CA VAL A 33 -19.69 -16.29 13.19
C VAL A 33 -21.08 -15.70 13.03
N GLU A 34 -21.29 -14.53 13.60
CA GLU A 34 -22.54 -13.79 13.56
C GLU A 34 -22.44 -12.60 12.60
N TYR A 35 -23.52 -12.33 11.86
CA TYR A 35 -23.61 -11.15 11.00
C TYR A 35 -25.05 -10.63 10.94
N SER A 36 -25.18 -9.33 10.73
CA SER A 36 -26.46 -8.62 10.74
C SER A 36 -27.40 -9.12 9.63
N ASP A 37 -28.69 -9.25 9.96
CA ASP A 37 -29.75 -9.57 8.98
C ASP A 37 -30.03 -8.42 8.00
N ALA A 38 -29.40 -7.27 8.23
CA ALA A 38 -29.35 -6.14 7.32
C ALA A 38 -28.31 -6.30 6.20
N LEU A 39 -27.49 -7.37 6.21
CA LEU A 39 -26.54 -7.68 5.15
C LEU A 39 -27.00 -8.86 4.28
N GLU A 40 -26.80 -8.72 2.98
CA GLU A 40 -26.95 -9.80 1.99
C GLU A 40 -25.61 -10.06 1.31
N LEU A 41 -25.13 -11.30 1.47
CA LEU A 41 -24.03 -11.84 0.68
C LEU A 41 -24.58 -12.32 -0.66
N THR A 42 -23.97 -11.87 -1.77
CA THR A 42 -24.25 -12.37 -3.11
C THR A 42 -22.97 -12.88 -3.76
N ASP A 43 -23.06 -13.94 -4.56
CA ASP A 43 -21.93 -14.57 -5.25
C ASP A 43 -22.23 -14.55 -6.74
N SER A 44 -21.43 -13.77 -7.47
CA SER A 44 -21.51 -13.60 -8.91
C SER A 44 -20.27 -14.20 -9.58
N LEU A 45 -20.39 -14.55 -10.85
CA LEU A 45 -19.25 -15.05 -11.62
C LEU A 45 -18.26 -13.93 -11.98
N ASP A 46 -18.74 -12.69 -12.07
CA ASP A 46 -17.97 -11.54 -12.59
C ASP A 46 -17.31 -10.73 -11.46
N ASP A 47 -18.05 -10.42 -10.39
CA ASP A 47 -17.60 -9.57 -9.28
C ASP A 47 -17.18 -10.37 -8.03
N GLY A 48 -17.21 -11.70 -8.12
CA GLY A 48 -17.01 -12.56 -6.95
C GLY A 48 -18.11 -12.36 -5.92
N VAL A 49 -17.72 -12.38 -4.64
CA VAL A 49 -18.65 -12.18 -3.52
C VAL A 49 -18.76 -10.71 -3.20
N THR A 50 -19.99 -10.20 -3.08
CA THR A 50 -20.26 -8.83 -2.64
C THR A 50 -21.18 -8.82 -1.42
N VAL A 51 -21.02 -7.80 -0.57
CA VAL A 51 -21.80 -7.62 0.66
C VAL A 51 -22.68 -6.37 0.51
N ARG A 52 -24.00 -6.53 0.50
CA ARG A 52 -24.94 -5.42 0.28
C ARG A 52 -25.84 -5.20 1.49
N ALA A 53 -26.14 -3.94 1.75
CA ALA A 53 -27.13 -3.56 2.74
C ALA A 53 -28.55 -3.84 2.19
N VAL A 54 -29.37 -4.60 2.89
CA VAL A 54 -30.81 -4.77 2.57
C VAL A 54 -31.73 -3.90 3.41
N ARG A 55 -31.15 -3.21 4.41
CA ARG A 55 -31.79 -2.18 5.24
C ARG A 55 -30.80 -1.03 5.43
N ASP A 56 -31.30 0.11 5.90
CA ASP A 56 -30.44 1.22 6.28
C ASP A 56 -29.57 0.81 7.47
N LEU A 57 -28.25 0.97 7.33
CA LEU A 57 -27.23 0.76 8.35
C LEU A 57 -26.77 2.12 8.87
N LYS A 58 -26.54 2.22 10.18
CA LYS A 58 -26.08 3.44 10.83
C LYS A 58 -24.63 3.32 11.27
N GLU A 59 -23.96 4.46 11.32
CA GLU A 59 -22.67 4.58 12.00
C GLU A 59 -22.75 4.01 13.43
N GLY A 60 -21.76 3.20 13.80
CA GLY A 60 -21.68 2.47 15.06
C GLY A 60 -22.39 1.12 15.07
N ASP A 61 -23.16 0.75 14.05
CA ASP A 61 -23.79 -0.57 13.98
C ASP A 61 -22.70 -1.67 13.85
N VAL A 62 -22.72 -2.66 14.76
CA VAL A 62 -21.90 -3.87 14.62
C VAL A 62 -22.60 -4.79 13.62
N VAL A 63 -21.97 -5.01 12.46
CA VAL A 63 -22.56 -5.79 11.36
C VAL A 63 -22.01 -7.20 11.24
N ALA A 64 -20.88 -7.49 11.88
CA ALA A 64 -20.38 -8.85 12.05
C ALA A 64 -19.58 -9.00 13.35
N THR A 65 -19.66 -10.19 13.95
CA THR A 65 -18.84 -10.65 15.08
C THR A 65 -18.24 -12.00 14.73
N ILE A 66 -16.91 -12.08 14.72
CA ILE A 66 -16.15 -13.22 14.21
C ILE A 66 -15.24 -13.74 15.33
N PRO A 67 -15.45 -14.95 15.86
CA PRO A 67 -14.54 -15.53 16.84
C PRO A 67 -13.12 -15.68 16.27
N LYS A 68 -12.09 -15.33 17.04
CA LYS A 68 -10.69 -15.50 16.63
C LYS A 68 -10.36 -16.97 16.31
N SER A 69 -11.01 -17.91 17.01
CA SER A 69 -10.90 -19.36 16.73
C SER A 69 -11.44 -19.78 15.36
N ALA A 70 -12.32 -18.98 14.74
CA ALA A 70 -12.84 -19.24 13.40
C ALA A 70 -11.91 -18.72 12.30
N CYS A 71 -10.93 -17.87 12.64
CA CYS A 71 -9.95 -17.34 11.70
C CYS A 71 -8.96 -18.43 11.29
N LEU A 72 -8.48 -18.36 10.05
CA LEU A 72 -7.37 -19.21 9.61
C LEU A 72 -6.05 -18.47 9.87
N THR A 73 -5.31 -18.96 10.86
CA THR A 73 -4.04 -18.43 11.34
C THR A 73 -3.04 -19.58 11.46
N VAL A 74 -1.77 -19.27 11.69
CA VAL A 74 -0.78 -20.31 12.06
C VAL A 74 -1.27 -21.11 13.28
N ARG A 75 -1.74 -20.41 14.32
CA ARG A 75 -2.16 -20.99 15.61
C ARG A 75 -3.40 -21.88 15.54
N THR A 76 -4.33 -21.54 14.65
CA THR A 76 -5.60 -22.26 14.55
C THR A 76 -5.52 -23.45 13.60
N SER A 77 -4.61 -23.43 12.62
CA SER A 77 -4.46 -24.51 11.64
C SER A 77 -3.97 -25.81 12.27
N GLY A 78 -4.36 -26.94 11.68
CA GLY A 78 -3.83 -28.25 12.05
C GLY A 78 -2.32 -28.40 11.83
N ALA A 79 -1.69 -27.51 11.04
CA ALA A 79 -0.25 -27.48 10.82
C ALA A 79 0.54 -26.63 11.83
N SER A 80 -0.08 -26.06 12.87
CA SER A 80 0.58 -25.14 13.82
C SER A 80 1.89 -25.69 14.39
N GLU A 81 1.88 -26.93 14.90
CA GLU A 81 3.07 -27.55 15.51
C GLU A 81 4.23 -27.70 14.51
N MET A 82 3.92 -28.05 13.25
CA MET A 82 4.92 -28.19 12.20
C MET A 82 5.51 -26.85 11.79
N ILE A 83 4.65 -25.83 11.62
CA ILE A 83 5.05 -24.47 11.25
C ILE A 83 5.96 -23.89 12.33
N GLU A 84 5.58 -24.05 13.60
CA GLU A 84 6.37 -23.61 14.75
C GLU A 84 7.70 -24.36 14.87
N ALA A 85 7.71 -25.68 14.70
CA ALA A 85 8.93 -26.48 14.74
C ALA A 85 9.92 -26.12 13.63
N ALA A 86 9.42 -25.68 12.48
CA ALA A 86 10.22 -25.18 11.37
C ALA A 86 10.66 -23.72 11.54
N GLY A 87 10.19 -23.02 12.59
CA GLY A 87 10.51 -21.62 12.83
C GLY A 87 9.90 -20.68 11.79
N LEU A 88 8.80 -21.07 11.15
CA LEU A 88 8.13 -20.24 10.15
C LEU A 88 7.10 -19.35 10.84
N ASP A 89 7.10 -18.07 10.51
CA ASP A 89 6.19 -17.09 11.10
C ASP A 89 5.54 -16.19 10.02
N GLY A 90 4.74 -15.23 10.49
CA GLY A 90 4.10 -14.22 9.67
C GLY A 90 3.42 -14.77 8.41
N CYS A 91 3.74 -14.13 7.30
CA CYS A 91 3.21 -14.42 5.98
C CYS A 91 3.65 -15.80 5.43
N LEU A 92 4.84 -16.26 5.81
CA LEU A 92 5.42 -17.53 5.36
C LEU A 92 4.71 -18.71 6.04
N GLY A 93 4.58 -18.67 7.37
CA GLY A 93 3.84 -19.65 8.15
C GLY A 93 2.35 -19.68 7.78
N LEU A 94 1.72 -18.53 7.59
CA LEU A 94 0.31 -18.47 7.16
C LEU A 94 0.11 -19.12 5.78
N SER A 95 1.09 -19.02 4.88
CA SER A 95 1.03 -19.67 3.56
C SER A 95 1.02 -21.18 3.69
N VAL A 96 1.85 -21.73 4.57
CA VAL A 96 1.87 -23.16 4.90
C VAL A 96 0.54 -23.61 5.51
N ALA A 97 0.00 -22.85 6.46
CA ALA A 97 -1.31 -23.13 7.06
C ALA A 97 -2.42 -23.21 5.99
N LEU A 98 -2.47 -22.23 5.08
CA LEU A 98 -3.45 -22.22 4.00
C LEU A 98 -3.28 -23.40 3.03
N MET A 99 -2.04 -23.72 2.65
CA MET A 99 -1.74 -24.85 1.77
C MET A 99 -2.13 -26.19 2.41
N PHE A 100 -1.81 -26.35 3.70
CA PHE A 100 -2.19 -27.52 4.48
C PHE A 100 -3.71 -27.68 4.56
N GLU A 101 -4.44 -26.65 4.97
CA GLU A 101 -5.91 -26.71 5.06
C GLU A 101 -6.57 -26.96 3.70
N ARG A 102 -6.01 -26.42 2.61
CA ARG A 102 -6.47 -26.74 1.26
C ARG A 102 -6.25 -28.21 0.89
N SER A 103 -5.16 -28.80 1.34
CA SER A 103 -4.82 -30.20 1.05
C SER A 103 -5.80 -31.21 1.67
N LEU A 104 -6.44 -30.84 2.79
CA LEU A 104 -7.45 -31.66 3.47
C LEU A 104 -8.81 -31.68 2.74
N GLY A 105 -9.03 -30.74 1.81
CA GLY A 105 -10.28 -30.64 1.05
C GLY A 105 -11.51 -30.52 1.96
N GLY A 106 -12.42 -31.48 1.87
CA GLY A 106 -13.66 -31.49 2.66
C GLY A 106 -13.48 -31.76 4.16
N GLU A 107 -12.33 -32.30 4.56
CA GLU A 107 -12.01 -32.61 5.97
C GLU A 107 -11.47 -31.38 6.72
N SER A 108 -11.06 -30.32 6.01
CA SER A 108 -10.60 -29.09 6.67
C SER A 108 -11.74 -28.46 7.49
N PRO A 109 -11.45 -27.99 8.72
CA PRO A 109 -12.40 -27.18 9.48
C PRO A 109 -12.83 -25.93 8.73
N TRP A 110 -12.06 -25.43 7.77
CA TRP A 110 -12.37 -24.26 6.95
C TRP A 110 -12.94 -24.60 5.56
N ALA A 111 -13.26 -25.86 5.25
CA ALA A 111 -13.74 -26.27 3.91
C ALA A 111 -14.92 -25.41 3.40
N GLY A 112 -15.83 -25.00 4.30
CA GLY A 112 -16.96 -24.15 3.99
C GLY A 112 -16.58 -22.72 3.55
N TYR A 113 -15.47 -22.20 4.06
CA TYR A 113 -14.87 -20.91 3.73
C TYR A 113 -13.93 -21.01 2.51
N LEU A 114 -13.01 -21.97 2.51
CA LEU A 114 -11.99 -22.12 1.46
C LEU A 114 -12.58 -22.35 0.06
N GLN A 115 -13.74 -23.01 -0.05
CA GLN A 115 -14.44 -23.19 -1.34
C GLN A 115 -15.02 -21.89 -1.94
N LEU A 116 -15.12 -20.82 -1.13
CA LEU A 116 -15.60 -19.51 -1.56
C LEU A 116 -14.47 -18.72 -2.23
N LEU A 117 -13.24 -18.94 -1.76
CA LEU A 117 -12.05 -18.30 -2.28
C LEU A 117 -11.75 -18.74 -3.72
N PRO A 118 -11.23 -17.84 -4.56
CA PRO A 118 -10.70 -18.26 -5.85
C PRO A 118 -9.45 -19.15 -5.67
N PRO A 119 -9.06 -19.93 -6.68
CA PRO A 119 -7.82 -20.69 -6.63
C PRO A 119 -6.62 -19.80 -6.32
N GLN A 120 -6.55 -18.61 -6.93
CA GLN A 120 -5.56 -17.57 -6.67
C GLN A 120 -6.16 -16.21 -7.02
N GLU A 121 -5.56 -15.14 -6.53
CA GLU A 121 -5.97 -13.77 -6.85
C GLU A 121 -5.25 -13.25 -8.09
N PRO A 122 -5.89 -12.43 -8.94
CA PRO A 122 -5.34 -11.99 -10.22
C PRO A 122 -4.27 -10.90 -10.08
N LEU A 123 -3.40 -11.02 -9.09
CA LEU A 123 -2.31 -10.07 -8.79
C LEU A 123 -1.21 -10.14 -9.86
N PRO A 124 -0.47 -9.03 -10.12
CA PRO A 124 0.72 -9.03 -10.98
C PRO A 124 1.71 -10.16 -10.71
N LEU A 125 1.85 -10.54 -9.43
CA LEU A 125 2.67 -11.66 -8.98
C LEU A 125 2.35 -12.99 -9.70
N THR A 126 1.08 -13.21 -10.06
CA THR A 126 0.62 -14.44 -10.72
C THR A 126 0.59 -14.34 -12.25
N TRP A 127 0.99 -13.20 -12.83
CA TRP A 127 0.98 -13.00 -14.28
C TRP A 127 2.13 -13.74 -14.94
N THR A 128 2.15 -13.85 -16.27
CA THR A 128 3.37 -14.36 -16.95
C THR A 128 4.44 -13.27 -16.98
N LEU A 129 5.73 -13.64 -17.06
CA LEU A 129 6.80 -12.64 -17.19
C LEU A 129 6.62 -11.78 -18.46
N SER A 130 6.08 -12.38 -19.54
CA SER A 130 5.74 -11.65 -20.75
C SER A 130 4.62 -10.63 -20.53
N ASP A 131 3.60 -10.97 -19.75
CA ASP A 131 2.53 -10.03 -19.39
C ASP A 131 3.10 -8.88 -18.55
N VAL A 132 3.96 -9.18 -17.57
CA VAL A 132 4.63 -8.17 -16.74
C VAL A 132 5.46 -7.22 -17.60
N ASP A 133 6.26 -7.77 -18.53
CA ASP A 133 7.10 -6.98 -19.44
C ASP A 133 6.32 -6.10 -20.40
N LEU A 134 5.14 -6.57 -20.84
CA LEU A 134 4.31 -5.84 -21.79
C LEU A 134 3.42 -4.79 -21.10
N LEU A 135 2.75 -5.20 -20.01
CA LEU A 135 1.65 -4.45 -19.42
C LEU A 135 2.14 -3.44 -18.39
N LEU A 136 3.16 -3.77 -17.60
CA LEU A 136 3.66 -2.93 -16.50
C LEU A 136 4.87 -2.08 -16.89
N ARG A 137 5.33 -2.16 -18.13
CA ARG A 137 6.52 -1.42 -18.60
C ARG A 137 6.48 0.06 -18.20
N GLY A 138 7.54 0.49 -17.54
CA GLY A 138 7.73 1.88 -17.12
C GLY A 138 6.96 2.27 -15.85
N THR A 139 6.19 1.37 -15.25
CA THR A 139 5.70 1.52 -13.86
C THR A 139 6.75 0.94 -12.90
N GLU A 140 6.72 1.35 -11.63
CA GLU A 140 7.56 0.75 -10.57
C GLU A 140 7.32 -0.76 -10.43
N LEU A 141 6.07 -1.21 -10.62
CA LEU A 141 5.69 -2.62 -10.50
C LEU A 141 6.40 -3.52 -11.51
N HIS A 142 6.92 -2.98 -12.61
CA HIS A 142 7.67 -3.77 -13.60
C HIS A 142 8.90 -4.45 -13.00
N ARG A 143 9.61 -3.74 -12.11
CA ARG A 143 10.79 -4.26 -11.41
C ARG A 143 10.37 -5.05 -10.19
N THR A 144 9.57 -4.45 -9.31
CA THR A 144 9.13 -5.04 -8.03
C THR A 144 8.54 -6.44 -8.20
N VAL A 145 7.64 -6.64 -9.17
CA VAL A 145 6.99 -7.95 -9.38
C VAL A 145 8.00 -9.04 -9.78
N LYS A 146 9.09 -8.69 -10.47
CA LYS A 146 10.12 -9.67 -10.84
C LYS A 146 11.01 -10.04 -9.66
N GLU A 147 11.35 -9.06 -8.84
CA GLU A 147 12.14 -9.23 -7.62
C GLU A 147 11.35 -10.07 -6.61
N ASP A 148 10.08 -9.74 -6.37
CA ASP A 148 9.18 -10.52 -5.51
C ASP A 148 9.07 -11.98 -5.93
N ARG A 149 9.00 -12.23 -7.24
CA ARG A 149 8.94 -13.62 -7.74
C ARG A 149 10.20 -14.40 -7.49
N ALA A 150 11.35 -13.74 -7.55
CA ALA A 150 12.62 -14.38 -7.21
C ALA A 150 12.66 -14.71 -5.72
N LEU A 151 12.30 -13.74 -4.86
CA LEU A 151 12.23 -13.93 -3.41
C LEU A 151 11.25 -15.04 -3.02
N ILE A 152 10.03 -15.04 -3.57
CA ILE A 152 9.02 -16.08 -3.30
C ILE A 152 9.49 -17.46 -3.73
N TYR A 153 10.23 -17.55 -4.84
CA TYR A 153 10.82 -18.83 -5.25
C TYR A 153 11.92 -19.30 -4.28
N GLU A 154 12.76 -18.37 -3.81
CA GLU A 154 13.79 -18.65 -2.81
C GLU A 154 13.16 -19.09 -1.48
N ASP A 155 12.16 -18.37 -0.97
CA ASP A 155 11.38 -18.76 0.22
C ASP A 155 10.80 -20.17 0.08
N TRP A 156 10.19 -20.45 -1.07
CA TRP A 156 9.64 -21.77 -1.33
C TRP A 156 10.72 -22.84 -1.28
N LYS A 157 11.85 -22.60 -1.93
CA LYS A 157 12.94 -23.58 -2.05
C LYS A 157 13.65 -23.82 -0.72
N GLU A 158 13.89 -22.78 0.06
CA GLU A 158 14.70 -22.84 1.28
C GLU A 158 13.87 -23.10 2.54
N CYS A 159 12.57 -22.73 2.57
CA CYS A 159 11.73 -22.84 3.75
C CYS A 159 10.56 -23.82 3.60
N ILE A 160 9.92 -23.88 2.42
CA ILE A 160 8.70 -24.68 2.22
C ILE A 160 8.99 -26.08 1.73
N LEU A 161 9.86 -26.22 0.71
CA LEU A 161 10.24 -27.49 0.13
C LEU A 161 10.86 -28.46 1.17
N PRO A 162 11.71 -28.01 2.13
CA PRO A 162 12.26 -28.89 3.15
C PRO A 162 11.21 -29.55 4.05
N LEU A 163 10.02 -28.95 4.22
CA LEU A 163 8.93 -29.53 5.03
C LEU A 163 8.45 -30.89 4.50
N LEU A 164 8.66 -31.15 3.21
CA LEU A 164 8.33 -32.43 2.57
C LEU A 164 9.37 -33.53 2.84
N ASP A 165 10.47 -33.23 3.53
CA ASP A 165 11.42 -34.26 3.91
C ASP A 165 10.77 -35.23 4.92
N SER A 166 10.69 -36.50 4.51
CA SER A 166 10.21 -37.62 5.34
C SER A 166 10.92 -37.78 6.68
N SER A 167 12.09 -37.16 6.86
CA SER A 167 12.82 -37.14 8.12
C SER A 167 12.23 -36.18 9.17
N LEU A 168 11.40 -35.22 8.74
CA LEU A 168 10.79 -34.22 9.62
C LEU A 168 9.48 -34.72 10.27
N PRO A 169 9.22 -34.36 11.53
CA PRO A 169 7.94 -34.62 12.19
C PRO A 169 6.77 -34.01 11.42
N GLY A 170 5.67 -34.75 11.25
CA GLY A 170 4.46 -34.28 10.57
C GLY A 170 4.52 -34.31 9.03
N SER A 171 5.67 -34.58 8.42
CA SER A 171 5.82 -34.67 6.94
C SER A 171 4.87 -35.70 6.30
N SER A 172 4.54 -36.77 7.03
CA SER A 172 3.60 -37.81 6.58
C SER A 172 2.14 -37.34 6.47
N GLU A 173 1.80 -36.20 7.08
CA GLU A 173 0.47 -35.59 7.01
C GLU A 173 0.34 -34.61 5.85
N LEU A 174 1.46 -34.22 5.23
CA LEU A 174 1.46 -33.32 4.09
C LEU A 174 1.14 -34.09 2.81
N ASN A 175 0.30 -33.48 1.97
CA ASN A 175 0.13 -33.92 0.59
C ASN A 175 1.11 -33.16 -0.32
N PRO A 176 2.15 -33.80 -0.90
CA PRO A 176 3.15 -33.13 -1.71
C PRO A 176 2.57 -32.34 -2.91
N ASP A 177 1.42 -32.77 -3.44
CA ASP A 177 0.75 -32.10 -4.56
C ASP A 177 0.26 -30.68 -4.22
N PHE A 178 0.14 -30.37 -2.91
CA PHE A 178 -0.27 -29.06 -2.42
C PHE A 178 0.88 -28.15 -1.99
N PHE A 179 2.12 -28.64 -2.07
CA PHE A 179 3.33 -27.95 -1.61
C PHE A 179 4.30 -27.58 -2.74
N GLY A 180 3.83 -27.60 -3.98
CA GLY A 180 4.56 -27.08 -5.13
C GLY A 180 4.65 -25.56 -5.14
N VAL A 181 5.57 -25.03 -5.96
CA VAL A 181 5.80 -23.58 -6.12
C VAL A 181 4.54 -22.84 -6.57
N ASP A 182 3.72 -23.45 -7.44
CA ASP A 182 2.49 -22.82 -7.93
C ASP A 182 1.44 -22.72 -6.81
N GLN A 183 1.36 -23.70 -5.92
CA GLN A 183 0.47 -23.68 -4.77
C GLN A 183 0.94 -22.66 -3.73
N TYR A 184 2.25 -22.54 -3.52
CA TYR A 184 2.81 -21.48 -2.67
C TYR A 184 2.51 -20.09 -3.25
N LEU A 185 2.73 -19.87 -4.55
CA LEU A 185 2.40 -18.61 -5.21
C LEU A 185 0.90 -18.28 -5.11
N SER A 186 0.04 -19.28 -5.29
CA SER A 186 -1.41 -19.19 -5.10
C SER A 186 -1.77 -18.78 -3.67
N ALA A 187 -1.18 -19.41 -2.65
CA ALA A 187 -1.38 -19.07 -1.25
C ALA A 187 -0.92 -17.64 -0.93
N ARG A 188 0.28 -17.25 -1.40
CA ARG A 188 0.80 -15.88 -1.25
C ARG A 188 -0.14 -14.84 -1.87
N SER A 189 -0.72 -15.13 -3.03
CA SER A 189 -1.68 -14.21 -3.66
C SER A 189 -2.97 -14.00 -2.85
N LEU A 190 -3.46 -15.04 -2.18
CA LEU A 190 -4.64 -14.94 -1.33
C LEU A 190 -4.33 -14.23 -0.03
N ILE A 191 -3.18 -14.51 0.58
CA ILE A 191 -2.76 -13.87 1.83
C ILE A 191 -2.55 -12.39 1.60
N ALA A 192 -1.79 -11.99 0.57
CA ALA A 192 -1.52 -10.59 0.26
C ALA A 192 -2.78 -9.73 0.09
N SER A 193 -3.88 -10.33 -0.35
CA SER A 193 -5.13 -9.63 -0.65
C SER A 193 -6.22 -9.77 0.41
N ARG A 194 -6.12 -10.74 1.34
CA ARG A 194 -7.23 -11.11 2.25
C ARG A 194 -6.84 -11.25 3.72
N SER A 195 -5.55 -11.26 4.06
CA SER A 195 -5.15 -11.39 5.47
C SER A 195 -5.27 -10.08 6.23
N PHE A 196 -5.62 -10.17 7.52
CA PHE A 196 -5.67 -9.06 8.46
C PHE A 196 -4.68 -9.31 9.60
N ALA A 197 -4.15 -8.24 10.18
CA ALA A 197 -3.51 -8.31 11.49
C ALA A 197 -4.59 -8.54 12.56
N ILE A 198 -4.46 -9.62 13.34
CA ILE A 198 -5.47 -10.02 14.34
C ILE A 198 -5.05 -9.56 15.72
N ASP A 199 -3.93 -10.03 16.26
CA ASP A 199 -3.34 -9.63 17.55
C ASP A 199 -1.92 -10.21 17.67
N GLU A 200 -1.22 -9.94 18.78
CA GLU A 200 0.13 -10.47 19.03
C GLU A 200 0.21 -12.01 19.09
N TYR A 201 -0.89 -12.68 19.47
CA TYR A 201 -0.89 -14.13 19.63
C TYR A 201 -1.11 -14.86 18.29
N HIS A 202 -2.07 -14.37 17.50
CA HIS A 202 -2.46 -14.92 16.21
C HIS A 202 -1.62 -14.38 15.05
N GLY A 203 -1.02 -13.20 15.21
CA GLY A 203 -0.32 -12.48 14.13
C GLY A 203 -1.27 -12.09 13.01
N SER A 204 -0.87 -12.36 11.77
CA SER A 204 -1.73 -12.20 10.60
C SER A 204 -2.54 -13.46 10.31
N GLY A 205 -3.78 -13.30 9.86
CA GLY A 205 -4.65 -14.42 9.51
C GLY A 205 -5.71 -14.05 8.48
N MET A 206 -6.29 -15.06 7.83
CA MET A 206 -7.47 -14.86 7.02
C MET A 206 -8.69 -14.83 7.94
N VAL A 207 -9.50 -13.77 7.86
CA VAL A 207 -10.64 -13.54 8.72
C VAL A 207 -11.93 -13.76 7.91
N PRO A 208 -12.57 -14.95 8.00
CA PRO A 208 -13.74 -15.26 7.20
C PRO A 208 -14.85 -14.25 7.45
N LEU A 209 -15.57 -13.88 6.39
CA LEU A 209 -16.58 -12.80 6.33
C LEU A 209 -15.99 -11.39 6.26
N ALA A 210 -14.98 -11.05 7.06
CA ALA A 210 -14.35 -9.73 6.99
C ALA A 210 -13.64 -9.52 5.63
N ASP A 211 -12.98 -10.57 5.12
CA ASP A 211 -12.29 -10.57 3.82
C ASP A 211 -13.21 -10.57 2.58
N LEU A 212 -14.54 -10.56 2.78
CA LEU A 212 -15.53 -10.50 1.71
C LEU A 212 -16.00 -9.07 1.41
N PHE A 213 -15.72 -8.11 2.30
CA PHE A 213 -16.04 -6.71 2.06
C PHE A 213 -15.01 -6.13 1.09
N ASN A 214 -15.45 -5.72 -0.09
CA ASN A 214 -14.60 -5.09 -1.09
C ASN A 214 -14.05 -3.76 -0.59
N HIS A 215 -12.92 -3.32 -1.15
CA HIS A 215 -12.28 -2.06 -0.79
C HIS A 215 -12.86 -0.87 -1.54
N LYS A 216 -12.81 0.29 -0.87
CA LYS A 216 -12.96 1.58 -1.53
C LYS A 216 -12.11 2.66 -0.84
N THR A 217 -11.12 3.20 -1.54
CA THR A 217 -10.18 4.17 -0.95
C THR A 217 -10.87 5.44 -0.48
N GLY A 218 -10.60 5.85 0.77
CA GLY A 218 -11.13 7.08 1.37
C GLY A 218 -12.67 7.13 1.50
N ALA A 219 -13.35 6.00 1.33
CA ALA A 219 -14.80 5.93 1.35
C ALA A 219 -15.29 4.58 1.89
N GLU A 220 -14.64 4.07 2.93
CA GLU A 220 -15.08 2.87 3.64
C GLU A 220 -16.43 3.09 4.32
N ASP A 221 -17.23 2.05 4.35
CA ASP A 221 -18.52 2.00 5.03
C ASP A 221 -18.42 1.27 6.36
N VAL A 222 -17.53 0.26 6.42
CA VAL A 222 -17.31 -0.61 7.57
C VAL A 222 -15.82 -0.71 7.85
N HIS A 223 -15.47 -0.89 9.12
CA HIS A 223 -14.10 -1.02 9.58
C HIS A 223 -13.92 -2.30 10.40
N PHE A 224 -12.76 -2.94 10.21
CA PHE A 224 -12.34 -4.12 10.97
C PHE A 224 -11.70 -3.68 12.28
N THR A 225 -12.32 -4.01 13.42
CA THR A 225 -11.80 -3.64 14.74
C THR A 225 -11.34 -4.88 15.50
N ASN A 226 -10.07 -4.87 15.91
CA ASN A 226 -9.58 -5.74 16.97
C ASN A 226 -9.86 -5.09 18.33
N VAL A 227 -10.53 -5.83 19.20
CA VAL A 227 -11.01 -5.33 20.50
C VAL A 227 -9.86 -5.18 21.52
N SER A 228 -8.66 -5.68 21.21
CA SER A 228 -7.53 -5.68 22.15
C SER A 228 -6.53 -4.53 21.95
N SER A 229 -6.95 -3.27 22.10
CA SER A 229 -6.18 -2.23 22.81
C SER A 229 -6.93 -0.89 22.80
N TYR A 230 -7.32 -0.43 23.99
CA TYR A 230 -7.45 1.01 24.21
C TYR A 230 -6.03 1.60 24.19
N SER A 231 -5.63 2.14 23.05
CA SER A 231 -4.62 3.19 22.95
C SER A 231 -5.20 4.27 22.03
N GLU A 232 -5.08 5.50 22.49
CA GLU A 232 -5.71 6.69 21.96
C GLU A 232 -5.51 6.85 20.45
N SER A 233 -6.47 7.55 19.84
CA SER A 233 -6.37 8.12 18.50
C SER A 233 -4.96 8.65 18.20
N ASP A 234 -4.28 7.98 17.29
CA ASP A 234 -3.29 8.60 16.42
C ASP A 234 -3.60 8.09 15.02
N ASP A 235 -3.76 9.01 14.08
CA ASP A 235 -3.62 8.74 12.66
C ASP A 235 -2.21 8.16 12.47
N SER A 236 -2.06 6.85 12.61
CA SER A 236 -0.87 6.18 12.13
C SER A 236 -1.02 6.12 10.62
N ASP A 237 -0.38 7.06 9.94
CA ASP A 237 0.15 6.84 8.61
C ASP A 237 0.80 5.45 8.63
N VAL A 238 0.12 4.49 8.01
CA VAL A 238 0.66 3.16 7.81
C VAL A 238 1.75 3.34 6.76
N ASP A 239 2.94 3.71 7.21
CA ASP A 239 4.18 3.46 6.51
C ASP A 239 4.36 1.94 6.53
N ASP A 240 3.57 1.26 5.69
CA ASP A 240 3.55 -0.19 5.50
C ASP A 240 4.79 -0.57 4.68
N ASN A 241 5.95 -0.27 5.24
CA ASN A 241 7.19 -0.93 4.89
C ASN A 241 7.02 -2.37 5.35
N GLN A 242 6.39 -3.19 4.50
CA GLN A 242 6.57 -4.64 4.53
C GLN A 242 8.05 -4.87 4.31
N SER A 243 8.79 -4.91 5.41
CA SER A 243 10.13 -5.46 5.50
C SER A 243 10.05 -6.87 4.94
N THR A 244 10.54 -7.01 3.70
CA THR A 244 11.08 -8.28 3.23
C THR A 244 12.16 -8.69 4.23
N ASP A 245 11.92 -9.80 4.93
CA ASP A 245 12.83 -10.38 5.92
C ASP A 245 14.27 -10.40 5.40
N SER A 246 15.09 -9.52 5.96
CA SER A 246 16.54 -9.60 5.84
C SER A 246 17.05 -10.10 7.18
N LEU A 247 17.36 -11.40 7.23
CA LEU A 247 17.96 -12.08 8.37
C LEU A 247 19.32 -11.43 8.73
N GLY A 248 19.50 -10.98 9.98
CA GLY A 248 20.84 -10.73 10.54
C GLY A 248 20.96 -9.82 11.77
N GLU A 249 21.17 -10.47 12.92
CA GLU A 249 21.93 -10.04 14.11
C GLU A 249 21.36 -8.98 15.08
N GLU A 250 20.82 -9.47 16.21
CA GLU A 250 20.65 -8.72 17.46
C GLU A 250 21.99 -8.59 18.22
N ASP A 251 22.35 -7.37 18.65
CA ASP A 251 23.30 -7.18 19.76
C ASP A 251 22.63 -6.38 20.89
N SER A 252 22.73 -6.95 22.08
CA SER A 252 22.03 -6.58 23.30
C SER A 252 22.83 -5.53 24.08
N THR A 253 22.27 -4.34 24.34
CA THR A 253 22.74 -3.51 25.47
C THR A 253 21.61 -2.81 26.21
N ASN A 254 21.31 -3.33 27.41
CA ASN A 254 20.48 -2.70 28.44
C ASN A 254 21.19 -1.53 29.11
N SER A 255 20.50 -0.41 29.37
CA SER A 255 20.50 0.27 30.69
C SER A 255 19.46 1.42 30.81
N PRO A 256 19.04 1.78 32.05
CA PRO A 256 17.70 2.35 32.33
C PRO A 256 17.70 3.78 32.90
N THR A 257 16.59 4.52 32.74
CA THR A 257 16.27 5.74 33.55
C THR A 257 14.77 6.07 33.43
N GLN A 258 13.94 5.79 34.44
CA GLN A 258 13.50 6.66 35.56
C GLN A 258 12.52 7.81 35.20
N ASN A 259 11.30 7.64 35.74
CA ASN A 259 10.16 8.54 35.90
C ASN A 259 10.50 9.98 36.30
N ILE A 260 9.77 11.00 35.78
CA ILE A 260 9.30 12.20 36.52
C ILE A 260 7.99 12.78 35.93
N ALA A 261 6.99 12.92 36.82
CA ALA A 261 5.91 13.91 36.98
C ALA A 261 4.81 14.16 35.91
N GLU A 262 3.62 13.66 36.25
CA GLU A 262 2.38 14.41 36.55
C GLU A 262 2.22 15.82 35.96
N ASN A 263 1.16 16.00 35.15
CA ASN A 263 0.41 17.26 35.16
C ASN A 263 -1.10 17.02 35.02
N MET A 264 -1.78 17.50 36.05
CA MET A 264 -3.21 17.61 36.27
C MET A 264 -3.87 18.51 35.20
N PHE A 265 -4.91 18.02 34.51
CA PHE A 265 -6.00 18.88 34.06
C PHE A 265 -7.33 18.11 34.02
N ASN A 266 -8.15 18.36 35.04
CA ASN A 266 -9.53 17.88 35.15
C ASN A 266 -10.43 18.71 34.22
N GLY A 267 -11.09 18.04 33.29
CA GLY A 267 -12.17 18.60 32.48
C GLY A 267 -13.25 17.54 32.27
N HIS A 268 -14.18 17.46 33.23
CA HIS A 268 -15.36 16.60 33.14
C HIS A 268 -16.29 17.05 32.02
N SER A 269 -16.58 16.16 31.08
CA SER A 269 -17.86 16.12 30.36
C SER A 269 -18.28 14.67 30.25
N GLU A 270 -19.22 14.30 31.12
CA GLU A 270 -19.95 13.04 31.13
C GLU A 270 -20.82 12.97 29.88
N ASP A 271 -20.52 12.03 28.99
CA ASP A 271 -21.48 11.31 28.13
C ASP A 271 -20.73 10.12 27.51
N GLY A 272 -20.32 9.20 28.39
CA GLY A 272 -19.75 7.91 27.98
C GLY A 272 -20.87 6.94 27.61
N ILE A 273 -20.88 6.51 26.36
CA ILE A 273 -21.59 5.31 25.89
C ILE A 273 -21.25 4.17 26.87
N PRO A 274 -22.21 3.34 27.32
CA PRO A 274 -21.88 2.22 28.21
C PRO A 274 -20.90 1.32 27.46
N ALA A 275 -19.67 1.21 27.97
CA ALA A 275 -18.71 0.22 27.52
C ALA A 275 -19.34 -1.15 27.76
N SER A 276 -19.99 -1.69 26.73
CA SER A 276 -20.28 -3.11 26.66
C SER A 276 -18.94 -3.80 26.87
N GLU A 277 -18.83 -4.71 27.83
CA GLU A 277 -17.66 -5.57 28.00
C GLU A 277 -17.45 -6.32 26.68
N VAL A 278 -16.62 -5.79 25.78
CA VAL A 278 -16.40 -6.39 24.48
C VAL A 278 -15.43 -7.55 24.68
N ASP A 279 -15.86 -8.75 24.32
CA ASP A 279 -15.10 -9.99 24.48
C ASP A 279 -13.79 -9.92 23.65
N PRO A 280 -12.60 -10.04 24.27
CA PRO A 280 -11.32 -9.94 23.54
C PRO A 280 -11.06 -11.13 22.61
N THR A 281 -11.90 -12.18 22.66
CA THR A 281 -11.81 -13.37 21.83
C THR A 281 -12.51 -13.25 20.48
N VAL A 282 -13.21 -12.13 20.24
CA VAL A 282 -13.91 -11.87 18.97
C VAL A 282 -13.34 -10.65 18.25
N LEU A 283 -13.57 -10.63 16.94
CA LEU A 283 -13.30 -9.53 16.03
C LEU A 283 -14.65 -8.96 15.58
N GLN A 284 -14.71 -7.66 15.28
CA GLN A 284 -15.94 -7.00 14.87
C GLN A 284 -15.76 -6.22 13.56
N MET A 285 -16.82 -6.22 12.75
CA MET A 285 -16.98 -5.30 11.63
C MET A 285 -17.98 -4.23 12.04
N ILE A 286 -17.56 -2.97 12.13
CA ILE A 286 -18.36 -1.86 12.66
C ILE A 286 -18.56 -0.80 11.57
N MET A 287 -19.79 -0.36 11.37
CA MET A 287 -20.10 0.71 10.43
C MET A 287 -19.46 2.03 10.87
N VAL A 288 -18.70 2.67 9.99
CA VAL A 288 -18.09 3.99 10.26
C VAL A 288 -18.84 5.15 9.60
N LYS A 289 -19.88 4.84 8.82
CA LYS A 289 -20.84 5.83 8.31
C LYS A 289 -22.18 5.18 7.96
N ASN A 290 -23.17 6.03 7.71
CA ASN A 290 -24.52 5.59 7.33
C ASN A 290 -24.55 5.05 5.89
N VAL A 291 -25.17 3.88 5.69
CA VAL A 291 -25.37 3.26 4.37
C VAL A 291 -26.86 2.99 4.14
N LYS A 292 -27.33 3.27 2.92
CA LYS A 292 -28.73 3.04 2.53
C LYS A 292 -28.95 1.62 2.01
N ALA A 293 -30.17 1.12 2.20
CA ALA A 293 -30.59 -0.15 1.60
C ALA A 293 -30.35 -0.17 0.08
N GLY A 294 -29.84 -1.29 -0.43
CA GLY A 294 -29.49 -1.55 -1.82
C GLY A 294 -28.02 -1.26 -2.18
N ILE A 295 -27.27 -0.60 -1.29
CA ILE A 295 -25.87 -0.21 -1.52
C ILE A 295 -24.92 -1.30 -1.04
N GLU A 296 -23.83 -1.50 -1.77
CA GLU A 296 -22.72 -2.37 -1.37
C GLU A 296 -21.92 -1.73 -0.24
N VAL A 297 -21.53 -2.52 0.75
CA VAL A 297 -20.78 -2.09 1.92
C VAL A 297 -19.31 -2.39 1.67
N PHE A 298 -18.48 -1.35 1.67
CA PHE A 298 -17.05 -1.44 1.41
C PHE A 298 -16.24 -1.32 2.71
N ASN A 299 -15.16 -2.09 2.80
CA ASN A 299 -14.11 -1.93 3.80
C ASN A 299 -13.01 -1.00 3.25
N THR A 300 -11.99 -0.74 4.07
CA THR A 300 -10.72 -0.12 3.67
C THR A 300 -9.56 -1.09 3.77
N TYR A 301 -8.64 -0.96 2.84
CA TYR A 301 -7.30 -1.55 2.83
C TYR A 301 -6.25 -0.48 3.17
N GLY A 302 -6.69 0.71 3.59
CA GLY A 302 -5.85 1.87 3.88
C GLY A 302 -5.83 2.92 2.77
N SER A 303 -5.03 3.95 3.01
CA SER A 303 -4.81 5.11 2.13
C SER A 303 -3.69 4.81 1.12
N VAL A 304 -3.94 3.87 0.20
CA VAL A 304 -2.93 3.32 -0.73
C VAL A 304 -3.13 3.79 -2.17
N GLY A 305 -2.02 4.08 -2.86
CA GLY A 305 -1.99 4.44 -4.28
C GLY A 305 -2.25 3.27 -5.23
N ASN A 306 -2.44 3.55 -6.53
CA ASN A 306 -2.86 2.52 -7.49
C ASN A 306 -1.82 1.42 -7.71
N ALA A 307 -0.53 1.73 -7.59
CA ALA A 307 0.52 0.72 -7.71
C ALA A 307 0.43 -0.32 -6.59
N ALA A 308 0.31 0.13 -5.34
CA ALA A 308 0.11 -0.75 -4.19
C ALA A 308 -1.22 -1.52 -4.29
N LEU A 309 -2.31 -0.87 -4.72
CA LEU A 309 -3.60 -1.53 -4.94
C LEU A 309 -3.50 -2.64 -5.98
N LEU A 310 -2.83 -2.38 -7.11
CA LEU A 310 -2.67 -3.38 -8.16
C LEU A 310 -1.79 -4.52 -7.71
N HIS A 311 -0.68 -4.22 -7.03
CA HIS A 311 0.28 -5.18 -6.54
C HIS A 311 -0.32 -6.15 -5.51
N ARG A 312 -1.02 -5.62 -4.50
CA ARG A 312 -1.54 -6.41 -3.36
C ARG A 312 -2.93 -6.98 -3.61
N TYR A 313 -3.80 -6.27 -4.35
CA TYR A 313 -5.22 -6.62 -4.47
C TYR A 313 -5.71 -6.80 -5.92
N GLY A 314 -4.89 -6.51 -6.93
CA GLY A 314 -5.20 -6.85 -8.32
C GLY A 314 -6.24 -5.96 -8.98
N PHE A 315 -6.38 -4.72 -8.50
CA PHE A 315 -7.21 -3.69 -9.12
C PHE A 315 -6.61 -2.29 -8.95
N THR A 316 -7.18 -1.31 -9.65
CA THR A 316 -6.84 0.11 -9.57
C THR A 316 -8.13 0.92 -9.56
N GLU A 317 -8.07 2.12 -9.01
CA GLU A 317 -9.20 3.03 -8.89
C GLU A 317 -8.99 4.27 -9.76
N GLU A 318 -10.09 4.73 -10.37
CA GLU A 318 -10.07 5.98 -11.11
C GLU A 318 -10.07 7.18 -10.15
N ASN A 319 -9.16 8.14 -10.39
CA ASN A 319 -9.01 9.35 -9.58
C ASN A 319 -8.73 9.08 -8.10
N ASN A 320 -7.95 8.03 -7.80
CA ASN A 320 -7.47 7.75 -6.44
C ASN A 320 -6.64 8.94 -5.91
N PRO A 321 -7.06 9.63 -4.83
CA PRO A 321 -6.36 10.80 -4.31
C PRO A 321 -5.03 10.46 -3.61
N TYR A 322 -4.79 9.19 -3.30
CA TYR A 322 -3.55 8.69 -2.71
C TYR A 322 -2.59 8.11 -3.76
N ASP A 323 -2.91 8.28 -5.04
CA ASP A 323 -2.04 7.81 -6.11
C ASP A 323 -0.74 8.62 -6.17
N ILE A 324 0.36 7.94 -6.45
CA ILE A 324 1.71 8.52 -6.51
C ILE A 324 2.44 8.05 -7.76
N VAL A 325 3.54 8.71 -8.09
CA VAL A 325 4.53 8.18 -9.05
C VAL A 325 5.93 8.41 -8.53
N ASN A 326 6.79 7.40 -8.68
CA ASN A 326 8.14 7.43 -8.13
C ASN A 326 9.14 8.03 -9.12
N ILE A 327 10.09 8.81 -8.59
CA ILE A 327 11.31 9.26 -9.26
C ILE A 327 12.50 8.55 -8.60
N ASP A 328 13.02 7.50 -9.23
CA ASP A 328 14.19 6.77 -8.74
C ASP A 328 15.40 7.70 -8.59
N LEU A 329 16.21 7.50 -7.55
CA LEU A 329 17.49 8.19 -7.37
C LEU A 329 18.40 7.98 -8.58
N GLU A 330 18.36 6.81 -9.21
CA GLU A 330 19.10 6.52 -10.45
C GLU A 330 18.73 7.50 -11.57
N LEU A 331 17.47 7.92 -11.67
CA LEU A 331 17.04 8.91 -12.65
C LEU A 331 17.62 10.30 -12.34
N VAL A 332 17.70 10.66 -11.06
CA VAL A 332 18.35 11.89 -10.58
C VAL A 332 19.85 11.86 -10.89
N LEU A 333 20.52 10.72 -10.68
CA LEU A 333 21.93 10.52 -11.01
C LEU A 333 22.16 10.69 -12.52
N GLN A 334 21.33 10.05 -13.36
CA GLN A 334 21.38 10.19 -14.81
C GLN A 334 21.17 11.63 -15.26
N TRP A 335 20.15 12.32 -14.73
CA TRP A 335 19.93 13.74 -14.99
C TRP A 335 21.16 14.57 -14.63
N SER A 336 21.71 14.37 -13.42
CA SER A 336 22.85 15.14 -12.93
C SER A 336 24.10 14.96 -13.80
N SER A 337 24.29 13.77 -14.38
CA SER A 337 25.46 13.43 -15.21
C SER A 337 25.56 14.28 -16.48
N SER A 338 24.45 14.87 -16.92
CA SER A 338 24.41 15.75 -18.10
C SER A 338 25.07 17.11 -17.86
N SER A 339 25.18 17.54 -16.59
CA SER A 339 25.69 18.87 -16.21
C SER A 339 26.82 18.83 -15.19
N PHE A 340 26.98 17.72 -14.45
CA PHE A 340 27.91 17.61 -13.34
C PHE A 340 28.73 16.31 -13.39
N SER A 341 29.91 16.34 -12.79
CA SER A 341 30.75 15.15 -12.66
C SER A 341 30.20 14.19 -11.59
N SER A 342 30.51 12.90 -11.70
CA SER A 342 30.16 11.91 -10.66
C SER A 342 30.75 12.24 -9.28
N ARG A 343 31.87 12.96 -9.21
CA ARG A 343 32.46 13.43 -7.95
C ARG A 343 31.61 14.53 -7.32
N HIS A 344 31.12 15.47 -8.13
CA HIS A 344 30.21 16.53 -7.70
C HIS A 344 28.94 15.94 -7.09
N THR A 345 28.21 15.13 -7.87
CA THR A 345 26.94 14.56 -7.43
C THR A 345 27.10 13.74 -6.14
N ARG A 346 28.13 12.89 -6.05
CA ARG A 346 28.38 12.10 -4.83
C ARG A 346 28.67 12.96 -3.61
N ALA A 347 29.44 14.04 -3.75
CA ALA A 347 29.72 14.95 -2.65
C ALA A 347 28.44 15.66 -2.17
N ARG A 348 27.59 16.08 -3.12
CA ARG A 348 26.29 16.72 -2.84
C ARG A 348 25.31 15.77 -2.13
N ILE A 349 25.20 14.52 -2.58
CA ILE A 349 24.39 13.48 -1.90
C ILE A 349 24.95 13.19 -0.49
N ALA A 350 26.27 13.11 -0.33
CA ALA A 350 26.87 12.87 0.98
C ALA A 350 26.57 14.01 1.96
N LEU A 351 26.59 15.26 1.52
CA LEU A 351 26.15 16.40 2.32
C LEU A 351 24.66 16.26 2.70
N TRP A 352 23.80 15.97 1.72
CA TRP A 352 22.37 15.79 1.94
C TRP A 352 22.06 14.71 2.99
N ARG A 353 22.73 13.55 2.93
CA ARG A 353 22.61 12.50 3.96
C ARG A 353 23.11 12.95 5.33
N ARG A 354 24.25 13.65 5.39
CA ARG A 354 24.79 14.18 6.67
C ARG A 354 23.91 15.28 7.28
N LEU A 355 23.03 15.90 6.50
CA LEU A 355 22.02 16.84 7.00
C LEU A 355 20.80 16.11 7.60
N GLY A 356 20.76 14.78 7.52
CA GLY A 356 19.69 13.96 8.11
C GLY A 356 18.56 13.62 7.14
N TYR A 357 18.69 13.94 5.85
CA TYR A 357 17.72 13.55 4.84
C TYR A 357 18.00 12.16 4.29
N SER A 358 16.94 11.43 3.97
CA SER A 358 16.95 10.11 3.36
C SER A 358 15.89 10.03 2.27
N ALA A 359 16.08 9.11 1.32
CA ALA A 359 15.08 8.82 0.30
C ALA A 359 14.12 7.76 0.85
N CYS A 360 12.98 7.57 0.19
CA CYS A 360 12.21 6.35 0.37
C CYS A 360 13.05 5.19 -0.17
N GLU A 361 13.01 4.04 0.50
CA GLU A 361 13.75 2.84 0.09
C GLU A 361 12.79 1.66 0.01
N SER A 362 12.84 0.94 -1.11
CA SER A 362 12.13 -0.33 -1.29
C SER A 362 13.01 -1.27 -2.08
N GLN A 363 13.22 -2.48 -1.56
CA GLN A 363 14.00 -3.55 -2.21
C GLN A 363 15.38 -3.07 -2.71
N GLY A 364 16.06 -2.24 -1.90
CA GLY A 364 17.38 -1.69 -2.21
C GLY A 364 17.40 -0.60 -3.30
N THR A 365 16.22 -0.10 -3.72
CA THR A 365 16.09 1.06 -4.61
C THR A 365 15.66 2.28 -3.80
N GLU A 366 16.46 3.36 -3.89
CA GLU A 366 16.09 4.68 -3.37
C GLU A 366 15.24 5.45 -4.39
N TYR A 367 14.13 6.03 -3.95
CA TYR A 367 13.21 6.81 -4.77
C TYR A 367 12.58 7.98 -4.02
N TYR A 368 11.91 8.86 -4.77
CA TYR A 368 11.15 9.98 -4.24
C TYR A 368 9.73 9.95 -4.81
N GLU A 369 8.75 10.27 -4.00
CA GLU A 369 7.35 10.26 -4.42
C GLU A 369 6.91 11.61 -4.96
N ILE A 370 6.02 11.55 -5.95
CA ILE A 370 5.24 12.68 -6.43
C ILE A 370 3.79 12.40 -6.10
N SER A 371 3.16 13.29 -5.35
CA SER A 371 1.77 13.16 -4.89
C SER A 371 0.77 13.15 -6.06
N PHE A 372 -0.48 12.78 -5.77
CA PHE A 372 -1.58 12.91 -6.73
C PHE A 372 -1.72 14.35 -7.28
N GLY A 373 -1.41 15.37 -6.48
CA GLY A 373 -1.44 16.79 -6.88
C GLY A 373 -0.29 17.20 -7.80
N GLY A 374 0.74 16.36 -7.94
CA GLY A 374 1.97 16.68 -8.67
C GLY A 374 3.02 17.37 -7.78
N GLU A 375 2.82 17.41 -6.47
CA GLU A 375 3.81 17.94 -5.53
C GLU A 375 4.91 16.88 -5.28
N PRO A 376 6.19 17.21 -5.49
CA PRO A 376 7.30 16.32 -5.14
C PRO A 376 7.54 16.31 -3.63
N GLN A 377 8.00 15.17 -3.11
CA GLN A 377 8.56 15.09 -1.75
C GLN A 377 9.64 16.16 -1.52
N LEU A 378 9.66 16.71 -0.30
CA LEU A 378 10.55 17.78 0.08
C LEU A 378 12.02 17.35 -0.05
N GLU A 379 12.32 16.11 0.30
CA GLU A 379 13.60 15.42 0.20
C GLU A 379 14.20 15.55 -1.21
N LEU A 380 13.39 15.34 -2.25
CA LEU A 380 13.78 15.50 -3.65
C LEU A 380 14.12 16.96 -3.97
N LEU A 381 13.27 17.90 -3.54
CA LEU A 381 13.50 19.33 -3.76
C LEU A 381 14.83 19.78 -3.14
N ILE A 382 15.09 19.34 -1.90
CA ILE A 382 16.31 19.66 -1.17
C ILE A 382 17.53 19.05 -1.85
N LEU A 383 17.45 17.80 -2.29
CA LEU A 383 18.54 17.15 -3.01
C LEU A 383 18.87 17.92 -4.30
N LEU A 384 17.86 18.26 -5.11
CA LEU A 384 18.07 19.01 -6.36
C LEU A 384 18.66 20.39 -6.08
N TYR A 385 18.22 21.07 -5.02
CA TYR A 385 18.76 22.34 -4.60
C TYR A 385 20.25 22.24 -4.23
N ILE A 386 20.62 21.23 -3.43
CA ILE A 386 22.02 21.00 -3.04
C ILE A 386 22.89 20.62 -4.25
N ILE A 387 22.37 19.80 -5.18
CA ILE A 387 23.09 19.45 -6.42
C ILE A 387 23.38 20.70 -7.26
N LEU A 388 22.40 21.60 -7.38
CA LEU A 388 22.50 22.83 -8.16
C LEU A 388 23.18 24.00 -7.43
N MET A 389 23.47 23.83 -6.14
CA MET A 389 24.08 24.86 -5.30
C MET A 389 25.48 25.26 -5.82
N PRO A 390 25.75 26.56 -6.00
CA PRO A 390 27.08 27.07 -6.33
C PRO A 390 28.16 26.65 -5.31
N GLU A 391 29.41 26.52 -5.75
CA GLU A 391 30.51 26.04 -4.89
C GLU A 391 30.85 26.99 -3.74
N ASP A 392 30.67 28.30 -3.93
CA ASP A 392 30.86 29.33 -2.92
C ASP A 392 29.85 29.25 -1.78
N GLU A 393 28.64 28.74 -2.04
CA GLU A 393 27.63 28.47 -1.02
C GLU A 393 27.79 27.06 -0.42
N TYR A 394 28.17 26.08 -1.24
CA TYR A 394 28.36 24.69 -0.80
C TYR A 394 29.53 24.51 0.16
N HIS A 395 30.72 25.05 -0.16
CA HIS A 395 31.93 24.78 0.64
C HIS A 395 31.79 25.23 2.11
N PRO A 396 31.26 26.42 2.42
CA PRO A 396 30.99 26.82 3.79
C PRO A 396 30.00 25.89 4.50
N LEU A 397 28.95 25.45 3.79
CA LEU A 397 27.94 24.55 4.33
C LEU A 397 28.51 23.16 4.63
N ASP A 398 29.24 22.57 3.68
CA ASP A 398 29.93 21.29 3.83
C ASP A 398 30.95 21.31 4.98
N LEU A 399 31.72 22.39 5.10
CA LEU A 399 32.68 22.57 6.19
C LEU A 399 32.00 22.74 7.56
N ALA A 400 30.86 23.43 7.61
CA ALA A 400 30.09 23.63 8.83
C ALA A 400 29.51 22.29 9.34
N VAL A 401 28.92 21.51 8.44
CA VAL A 401 28.36 20.18 8.75
C VAL A 401 29.46 19.18 9.13
N SER A 402 30.64 19.28 8.51
CA SER A 402 31.77 18.39 8.85
C SER A 402 32.43 18.69 10.20
N LYS A 403 32.27 19.92 10.73
CA LYS A 403 32.86 20.35 12.01
C LYS A 403 31.91 20.26 13.19
N GLY A 404 30.59 20.31 12.96
CA GLY A 404 29.58 20.01 13.97
C GLY A 404 29.31 18.51 14.01
N ASN A 405 29.34 17.88 15.19
CA ASN A 405 28.91 16.49 15.35
C ASN A 405 27.43 16.33 14.95
N GLY A 406 27.14 16.10 13.67
CA GLY A 406 25.88 15.58 13.11
C GLY A 406 24.57 16.28 13.50
N SER A 407 24.62 17.37 14.27
CA SER A 407 23.46 18.03 14.86
C SER A 407 23.62 19.53 14.68
N ILE A 408 22.56 20.14 14.14
CA ILE A 408 22.42 21.58 13.84
C ILE A 408 22.76 22.46 15.06
N SER A 409 22.71 21.90 16.28
CA SER A 409 22.83 22.59 17.57
C SER A 409 24.22 23.13 17.94
N LYS A 410 25.31 22.79 17.24
CA LYS A 410 26.69 23.18 17.63
C LYS A 410 27.52 23.85 16.53
N VAL A 411 26.87 24.48 15.56
CA VAL A 411 27.57 25.26 14.53
C VAL A 411 27.78 26.70 15.04
N ASN A 412 28.94 27.32 14.75
CA ASN A 412 29.28 28.69 15.19
C ASN A 412 28.18 29.71 14.87
N HIS A 413 28.01 30.75 15.69
CA HIS A 413 26.91 31.74 15.62
C HIS A 413 26.62 32.41 14.26
N GLN A 414 27.57 32.44 13.31
CA GLN A 414 27.36 32.91 11.92
C GLN A 414 26.95 31.80 10.94
N ASN A 415 27.43 30.57 11.16
CA ASN A 415 27.09 29.41 10.33
C ASN A 415 25.83 28.68 10.86
N SER A 416 25.53 28.78 12.16
CA SER A 416 24.24 28.38 12.73
C SER A 416 23.13 29.28 12.21
N THR A 417 23.42 30.55 11.91
CA THR A 417 22.42 31.41 11.26
C THR A 417 22.10 30.89 9.87
N CYS A 418 23.09 30.44 9.08
CA CYS A 418 22.83 29.91 7.73
C CYS A 418 22.08 28.56 7.76
N ILE A 419 22.47 27.62 8.63
CA ILE A 419 21.82 26.30 8.71
C ILE A 419 20.46 26.38 9.43
N GLU A 420 20.33 27.19 10.48
CA GLU A 420 19.04 27.44 11.13
C GLU A 420 18.15 28.39 10.31
N GLN A 421 18.70 29.27 9.45
CA GLN A 421 17.90 30.01 8.46
C GLN A 421 17.54 29.13 7.28
N MET A 422 18.37 28.19 6.84
CA MET A 422 17.94 27.17 5.89
C MET A 422 16.82 26.36 6.54
N ALA A 423 17.06 25.68 7.65
CA ALA A 423 16.05 24.88 8.36
C ALA A 423 14.78 25.65 8.80
N ARG A 424 14.86 26.93 9.20
CA ARG A 424 13.68 27.77 9.52
C ARG A 424 13.09 28.53 8.33
N ALA A 425 13.78 28.64 7.18
CA ALA A 425 13.31 29.33 5.97
C ALA A 425 13.05 28.40 4.79
N MET A 426 13.07 27.07 4.96
CA MET A 426 12.58 26.11 3.95
C MET A 426 11.04 26.13 3.85
N SER A 427 10.43 27.31 3.65
CA SER A 427 9.19 27.31 2.88
C SER A 427 9.54 26.73 1.50
N GLU A 428 8.72 25.84 0.95
CA GLU A 428 8.89 25.26 -0.40
C GLU A 428 9.38 26.29 -1.44
N ASP A 429 8.87 27.51 -1.31
CA ASP A 429 9.21 28.70 -2.08
C ASP A 429 10.71 29.04 -2.19
N LEU A 430 11.53 28.74 -1.17
CA LEU A 430 12.96 29.06 -1.16
C LEU A 430 13.80 28.00 -1.88
N VAL A 431 13.36 26.75 -1.82
CA VAL A 431 14.03 25.59 -2.43
C VAL A 431 13.73 25.52 -3.93
N LEU A 432 12.53 25.96 -4.33
CA LEU A 432 12.05 25.92 -5.71
C LEU A 432 12.62 27.05 -6.57
N THR A 433 13.92 26.99 -6.82
CA THR A 433 14.64 27.90 -7.72
C THR A 433 14.28 27.62 -9.19
N GLU A 434 14.66 28.53 -10.10
CA GLU A 434 14.53 28.31 -11.55
C GLU A 434 15.30 27.07 -12.01
N GLY A 435 16.47 26.80 -11.41
CA GLY A 435 17.26 25.59 -11.68
C GLY A 435 16.54 24.32 -11.23
N VAL A 436 16.01 24.29 -10.01
CA VAL A 436 15.27 23.15 -9.47
C VAL A 436 14.00 22.90 -10.28
N SER A 437 13.28 23.95 -10.67
CA SER A 437 12.08 23.84 -11.51
C SER A 437 12.41 23.20 -12.87
N ASN A 438 13.50 23.63 -13.51
CA ASN A 438 13.95 23.03 -14.77
C ASN A 438 14.42 21.57 -14.59
N ALA A 439 15.03 21.24 -13.45
CA ALA A 439 15.40 19.87 -13.11
C ALA A 439 14.16 18.97 -13.01
N LEU A 440 13.12 19.42 -12.29
CA LEU A 440 11.86 18.69 -12.16
C LEU A 440 11.17 18.46 -13.51
N LEU A 441 11.17 19.47 -14.41
CA LEU A 441 10.63 19.31 -15.76
C LEU A 441 11.36 18.20 -16.53
N THR A 442 12.70 18.24 -16.53
CA THR A 442 13.51 17.22 -17.21
C THR A 442 13.33 15.84 -16.59
N LEU A 443 13.25 15.74 -15.25
CA LEU A 443 13.00 14.48 -14.56
C LEU A 443 11.62 13.90 -14.89
N ALA A 444 10.58 14.75 -14.99
CA ALA A 444 9.26 14.32 -15.43
C ALA A 444 9.29 13.76 -16.86
N ASP A 445 10.00 14.41 -17.78
CA ASP A 445 10.18 13.94 -19.16
C ASP A 445 10.97 12.62 -19.22
N MET A 446 12.05 12.52 -18.46
CA MET A 446 12.84 11.29 -18.36
C MET A 446 12.00 10.14 -17.80
N ARG A 447 11.21 10.38 -16.74
CA ARG A 447 10.35 9.39 -16.11
C ARG A 447 9.24 8.93 -17.04
N GLU A 448 8.61 9.85 -17.77
CA GLU A 448 7.58 9.52 -18.76
C GLU A 448 8.13 8.76 -19.98
N SER A 449 9.42 8.94 -20.32
CA SER A 449 10.03 8.20 -21.42
C SER A 449 10.12 6.68 -21.17
N LEU A 450 10.10 6.25 -19.89
CA LEU A 450 10.26 4.85 -19.50
C LEU A 450 9.12 3.95 -19.96
N TYR A 451 7.90 4.48 -20.13
CA TYR A 451 6.78 3.67 -20.60
C TYR A 451 6.86 3.33 -22.10
N GLY A 452 7.60 4.12 -22.87
CA GLY A 452 7.93 3.81 -24.27
C GLY A 452 6.80 4.02 -25.29
N ASN A 453 5.68 4.63 -24.93
CA ASN A 453 4.61 5.04 -25.85
C ASN A 453 3.95 6.36 -25.41
N ALA A 454 3.08 6.93 -26.25
CA ALA A 454 2.34 8.14 -25.88
C ALA A 454 1.19 7.81 -24.93
N ILE A 455 0.85 8.73 -24.01
CA ILE A 455 -0.31 8.56 -23.11
C ILE A 455 -1.63 8.38 -23.88
N GLN A 456 -1.74 9.00 -25.05
CA GLN A 456 -2.93 8.91 -25.90
C GLN A 456 -3.18 7.49 -26.41
N ASP A 457 -2.11 6.72 -26.66
CA ASP A 457 -2.21 5.32 -27.10
C ASP A 457 -2.80 4.46 -25.97
N ASP A 458 -2.35 4.69 -24.73
CA ASP A 458 -2.88 3.98 -23.57
C ASP A 458 -4.34 4.37 -23.29
N MET A 459 -4.70 5.65 -23.42
CA MET A 459 -6.09 6.11 -23.26
C MET A 459 -7.02 5.50 -24.32
N GLU A 460 -6.57 5.41 -25.58
CA GLU A 460 -7.34 4.78 -26.64
C GLU A 460 -7.49 3.27 -26.37
N ALA A 461 -6.42 2.59 -25.96
CA ALA A 461 -6.49 1.19 -25.58
C ALA A 461 -7.46 0.96 -24.41
N LEU A 462 -7.41 1.80 -23.38
CA LEU A 462 -8.28 1.69 -22.20
C LEU A 462 -9.76 1.84 -22.59
N SER A 463 -10.07 2.77 -23.50
CA SER A 463 -11.44 2.99 -23.98
C SER A 463 -12.04 1.78 -24.73
N ARG A 464 -11.19 0.87 -25.21
CA ARG A 464 -11.57 -0.35 -25.91
C ARG A 464 -11.58 -1.59 -24.99
N CYS A 465 -10.98 -1.50 -23.81
CA CYS A 465 -10.88 -2.60 -22.85
C CYS A 465 -12.21 -2.83 -22.12
N CYS A 466 -12.53 -4.10 -21.89
CA CYS A 466 -13.56 -4.49 -20.94
C CYS A 466 -12.91 -4.81 -19.60
N HIS A 467 -13.29 -4.09 -18.52
CA HIS A 467 -12.71 -4.31 -17.19
C HIS A 467 -12.86 -5.74 -16.66
N ILE A 468 -13.87 -6.49 -17.14
CA ILE A 468 -14.13 -7.87 -16.75
C ILE A 468 -13.27 -8.85 -17.58
N GLN A 469 -13.25 -8.69 -18.91
CA GLN A 469 -12.58 -9.65 -19.80
C GLN A 469 -11.07 -9.40 -19.92
N ASP A 470 -10.66 -8.14 -19.87
CA ASP A 470 -9.29 -7.68 -20.10
C ASP A 470 -8.65 -7.16 -18.81
N ARG A 471 -9.00 -7.74 -17.65
CA ARG A 471 -8.68 -7.21 -16.31
C ARG A 471 -7.22 -6.79 -16.13
N LYS A 472 -6.26 -7.63 -16.57
CA LYS A 472 -4.82 -7.31 -16.52
C LYS A 472 -4.50 -6.03 -17.30
N MET A 473 -4.91 -5.99 -18.57
CA MET A 473 -4.68 -4.86 -19.46
C MET A 473 -5.37 -3.59 -18.94
N TYR A 474 -6.63 -3.71 -18.52
CA TYR A 474 -7.41 -2.60 -17.96
C TYR A 474 -6.68 -1.95 -16.78
N HIS A 475 -6.32 -2.72 -15.76
CA HIS A 475 -5.70 -2.16 -14.56
C HIS A 475 -4.27 -1.66 -14.80
N SER A 476 -3.50 -2.32 -15.67
CA SER A 476 -2.20 -1.81 -16.10
C SER A 476 -2.28 -0.49 -16.87
N LEU A 477 -3.24 -0.36 -17.79
CA LEU A 477 -3.46 0.90 -18.50
C LEU A 477 -3.92 2.01 -17.55
N MET A 478 -4.83 1.71 -16.64
CA MET A 478 -5.29 2.64 -15.61
C MET A 478 -4.12 3.18 -14.79
N LEU A 479 -3.24 2.30 -14.29
CA LEU A 479 -2.04 2.70 -13.54
C LEU A 479 -1.10 3.58 -14.38
N ARG A 480 -0.78 3.14 -15.60
CA ARG A 480 0.12 3.90 -16.50
C ARG A 480 -0.43 5.28 -16.84
N ILE A 481 -1.74 5.39 -17.05
CA ILE A 481 -2.40 6.67 -17.33
C ILE A 481 -2.41 7.55 -16.08
N SER A 482 -2.69 6.98 -14.91
CA SER A 482 -2.75 7.76 -13.67
C SER A 482 -1.37 8.31 -13.28
N GLU A 483 -0.32 7.50 -13.32
CA GLU A 483 1.06 7.94 -13.10
C GLU A 483 1.47 9.06 -14.07
N ARG A 484 1.16 8.94 -15.38
CA ARG A 484 1.48 9.99 -16.36
C ARG A 484 0.66 11.26 -16.17
N ARG A 485 -0.57 11.17 -15.69
CA ARG A 485 -1.36 12.35 -15.29
C ARG A 485 -0.67 13.07 -14.12
N ILE A 486 -0.14 12.34 -13.15
CA ILE A 486 0.65 12.90 -12.05
C ILE A 486 1.91 13.60 -12.59
N LEU A 487 2.65 12.97 -13.50
CA LEU A 487 3.80 13.62 -14.17
C LEU A 487 3.40 14.89 -14.93
N GLY A 488 2.21 14.91 -15.54
CA GLY A 488 1.62 16.11 -16.13
C GLY A 488 1.41 17.23 -15.10
N LYS A 489 0.87 16.90 -13.92
CA LYS A 489 0.68 17.84 -12.81
C LYS A 489 2.02 18.32 -12.23
N LEU A 490 3.02 17.45 -12.11
CA LEU A 490 4.39 17.83 -11.70
C LEU A 490 4.98 18.90 -12.64
N ARG A 491 4.75 18.77 -13.96
CA ARG A 491 5.18 19.81 -14.91
C ARG A 491 4.45 21.13 -14.70
N CYS A 492 3.16 21.09 -14.37
CA CYS A 492 2.40 22.29 -14.01
C CYS A 492 2.94 22.93 -12.74
N TYR A 493 3.22 22.13 -11.70
CA TYR A 493 3.82 22.56 -10.43
C TYR A 493 5.16 23.27 -10.67
N ALA A 494 6.08 22.64 -11.40
CA ALA A 494 7.38 23.23 -11.74
C ALA A 494 7.25 24.51 -12.60
N SER A 495 6.34 24.52 -13.60
CA SER A 495 6.16 25.66 -14.51
C SER A 495 5.53 26.87 -13.84
N ALA A 496 4.59 26.68 -12.92
CA ALA A 496 3.91 27.77 -12.21
C ALA A 496 4.92 28.64 -11.43
N ARG A 497 5.95 28.03 -10.83
CA ARG A 497 7.01 28.76 -10.15
C ARG A 497 7.91 29.54 -11.10
N VAL A 498 8.32 28.94 -12.23
CA VAL A 498 9.13 29.64 -13.24
C VAL A 498 8.42 30.91 -13.73
N ALA A 499 7.09 30.85 -13.91
CA ALA A 499 6.29 32.02 -14.26
C ALA A 499 6.27 33.07 -13.12
N SER A 500 6.04 32.65 -11.88
CA SER A 500 6.06 33.54 -10.69
C SER A 500 7.40 34.28 -10.53
N LEU A 501 8.53 33.56 -10.62
CA LEU A 501 9.88 34.13 -10.50
C LEU A 501 10.23 35.12 -11.63
N LYS A 502 9.66 34.94 -12.83
CA LYS A 502 9.84 35.88 -13.94
C LYS A 502 9.04 37.18 -13.73
N THR A 503 7.88 37.10 -13.09
CA THR A 503 7.07 38.31 -12.80
C THR A 503 7.68 39.20 -11.71
N THR A 504 8.37 38.62 -10.71
CA THR A 504 9.06 39.38 -9.66
C THR A 504 10.36 40.05 -10.12
N LYS A 505 11.00 39.56 -11.20
CA LYS A 505 12.20 40.15 -11.80
C LYS A 505 11.91 41.31 -12.80
N ALA A 506 10.66 41.69 -13.04
CA ALA A 506 10.34 42.80 -13.95
C ALA A 506 10.74 44.17 -13.34
N PRO A 507 11.51 45.03 -14.06
CA PRO A 507 12.03 46.26 -13.47
C PRO A 507 10.91 47.27 -13.25
N GLN A 508 10.70 47.70 -12.00
CA GLN A 508 9.94 48.91 -11.69
C GLN A 508 10.59 50.09 -12.43
N ARG A 509 9.96 50.52 -13.54
CA ARG A 509 10.29 51.78 -14.22
C ARG A 509 10.12 52.92 -13.22
N LYS A 510 11.22 53.36 -12.61
CA LYS A 510 11.28 54.63 -11.85
C LYS A 510 10.83 55.75 -12.78
N ARG A 511 9.61 56.27 -12.58
CA ARG A 511 9.15 57.52 -13.19
C ARG A 511 10.04 58.63 -12.62
N LEU A 512 11.03 59.07 -13.40
CA LEU A 512 11.71 60.34 -13.15
C LEU A 512 10.66 61.45 -13.21
N LYS A 513 10.37 62.08 -12.06
CA LYS A 513 9.73 63.40 -12.03
C LYS A 513 10.74 64.41 -12.58
N ARG A 514 10.46 64.96 -13.76
CA ARG A 514 11.14 66.17 -14.25
C ARG A 514 10.68 67.36 -13.41
N LYS A 515 11.67 68.19 -13.07
CA LYS A 515 11.62 69.37 -12.20
C LYS A 515 10.53 70.37 -12.57
#